data_AF-A0A522S063-F1
#
_entry.id   AF-A0A522S063-F1
#
_cell.length_a   1.000
_cell.length_b   1.000
_cell.length_c   1.000
_cell.angle_alpha   90.00
_cell.angle_beta   90.00
_cell.angle_gamma   90.00
#
_symmetry.space_group_name_H-M   'P 1'
#
loop_
_entity.id
_entity.type
_entity.pdbx_description
1 polymer ?
#
loop_
_entity_poly.entity_id
_entity_poly.type
_entity_poly.pdbx_seq_one_letter_code
_entity_poly.pdbx_strand_id
1 'polypeptide(L)'
;MTLRTKLLVGVAVGAALASGGAMAAINANEMHLALTSLKLALAKMGVANAMLANPTPPSSNAQAHLAPANQLGSQEVSAILVSQGGVINVYLTPAVGIGNGIIQLVPQIVTDKQGKKGVKYTCYSPNIPDIATAAPECTYHPVSQ
;
A
#
# COMPACT_ATOMS: atom_id res chain seq x y z
N MET A 1 9.18 -66.41 39.84
CA MET A 1 8.25 -65.28 39.58
C MET A 1 8.87 -63.99 40.10
N THR A 2 9.41 -63.14 39.22
CA THR A 2 9.72 -61.74 39.57
C THR A 2 9.70 -60.91 38.28
N LEU A 3 8.61 -60.17 38.08
CA LEU A 3 8.37 -59.25 36.96
C LEU A 3 8.47 -57.83 37.51
N ARG A 4 9.48 -57.03 37.12
CA ARG A 4 9.54 -55.54 37.08
C ARG A 4 10.73 -55.20 36.17
N THR A 5 10.70 -54.27 35.21
CA THR A 5 10.45 -52.84 35.35
C THR A 5 10.31 -52.20 33.94
N LYS A 6 9.40 -51.23 33.82
CA LYS A 6 9.11 -50.42 32.63
C LYS A 6 10.27 -49.50 32.23
N LEU A 7 10.47 -49.25 30.93
CA LEU A 7 11.03 -47.99 30.44
C LEU A 7 10.45 -47.65 29.06
N LEU A 8 9.70 -46.54 29.05
CA LEU A 8 9.18 -45.85 27.88
C LEU A 8 10.34 -45.10 27.20
N VAL A 9 10.56 -45.33 25.91
CA VAL A 9 11.43 -44.48 25.09
C VAL A 9 10.52 -43.70 24.14
N GLY A 10 10.33 -42.42 24.45
CA GLY A 10 9.70 -41.46 23.55
C GLY A 10 10.66 -41.09 22.43
N VAL A 11 10.15 -41.04 21.19
CA VAL A 11 10.87 -40.50 20.04
C VAL A 11 10.28 -39.14 19.70
N ALA A 12 11.16 -38.15 19.69
CA ALA A 12 10.90 -36.74 19.51
C ALA A 12 10.18 -36.44 18.19
N VAL A 13 9.12 -35.63 18.27
CA VAL A 13 8.51 -34.97 17.11
C VAL A 13 9.49 -33.89 16.63
N GLY A 14 10.03 -34.07 15.43
CA GLY A 14 10.85 -33.07 14.76
C GLY A 14 10.04 -31.80 14.50
N ALA A 15 10.41 -30.70 15.14
CA ALA A 15 9.90 -29.37 14.82
C ALA A 15 10.56 -28.91 13.51
N ALA A 16 9.82 -29.04 12.41
CA ALA A 16 10.16 -28.41 11.15
C ALA A 16 9.90 -26.90 11.23
N LEU A 17 10.97 -26.12 11.09
CA LEU A 17 11.08 -24.86 10.35
C LEU A 17 9.86 -23.92 10.40
N ALA A 18 9.84 -23.01 11.38
CA ALA A 18 9.22 -21.70 11.22
C ALA A 18 10.34 -20.67 11.02
N SER A 19 10.93 -20.63 9.82
CA SER A 19 11.68 -19.45 9.38
C SER A 19 10.68 -18.33 9.11
N GLY A 20 10.08 -17.80 10.18
CA GLY A 20 9.45 -16.50 10.16
C GLY A 20 10.58 -15.49 10.00
N GLY A 21 10.91 -15.17 8.74
CA GLY A 21 11.74 -14.00 8.47
C GLY A 21 11.08 -12.83 9.20
N ALA A 22 11.79 -12.24 10.16
CA ALA A 22 11.35 -11.01 10.77
C ALA A 22 11.14 -10.02 9.63
N MET A 23 9.89 -9.73 9.29
CA MET A 23 9.56 -8.61 8.42
C MET A 23 10.17 -7.40 9.13
N ALA A 24 11.09 -6.70 8.46
CA ALA A 24 11.63 -5.48 9.01
C ALA A 24 10.44 -4.57 9.38
N ALA A 25 10.47 -4.00 10.59
CA ALA A 25 9.39 -3.14 11.04
C ALA A 25 9.23 -1.98 10.06
N ILE A 26 7.98 -1.69 9.69
CA ILE A 26 7.68 -0.54 8.83
C ILE A 26 8.18 0.73 9.51
N ASN A 27 8.92 1.55 8.78
CA ASN A 27 9.28 2.86 9.26
C ASN A 27 8.10 3.82 9.06
N ALA A 28 7.32 4.02 10.12
CA ALA A 28 6.14 4.88 10.09
C ALA A 28 6.44 6.34 9.68
N ASN A 29 7.64 6.85 10.01
CA ASN A 29 8.04 8.19 9.61
C ASN A 29 8.23 8.30 8.09
N GLU A 30 8.97 7.36 7.49
CA GLU A 30 9.20 7.33 6.04
C GLU A 30 7.92 7.05 5.27
N MET A 31 7.03 6.20 5.82
CA MET A 31 5.69 5.99 5.27
C MET A 31 4.89 7.29 5.27
N HIS A 32 4.89 8.03 6.38
CA HIS A 32 4.22 9.32 6.46
C HIS A 32 4.78 10.33 5.46
N LEU A 33 6.11 10.39 5.29
CA LEU A 33 6.76 11.25 4.29
C LEU A 33 6.36 10.87 2.87
N ALA A 34 6.30 9.57 2.54
CA ALA A 34 5.82 9.09 1.24
C ALA A 34 4.38 9.57 0.97
N LEU A 35 3.49 9.39 1.95
CA LEU A 35 2.04 9.68 1.84
C LEU A 35 1.71 11.18 1.89
N THR A 36 2.59 12.00 2.44
CA THR A 36 2.44 13.47 2.51
C THR A 36 3.31 14.22 1.50
N SER A 37 4.07 13.49 0.68
CA SER A 37 4.98 14.09 -0.29
C SER A 37 4.26 15.04 -1.26
N LEU A 38 4.95 16.13 -1.63
CA LEU A 38 4.44 17.10 -2.61
C LEU A 38 4.10 16.42 -3.95
N LYS A 39 4.88 15.42 -4.36
CA LYS A 39 4.67 14.68 -5.61
C LYS A 39 3.37 13.89 -5.59
N LEU A 40 3.04 13.24 -4.46
CA LEU A 40 1.77 12.55 -4.30
C LEU A 40 0.59 13.53 -4.21
N ALA A 41 0.77 14.68 -3.55
CA ALA A 41 -0.24 15.73 -3.53
C ALA A 41 -0.58 16.24 -4.94
N LEU A 42 0.44 16.49 -5.77
CA LEU A 42 0.25 16.87 -7.17
C LEU A 42 -0.45 15.79 -7.98
N ALA A 43 -0.12 14.51 -7.75
CA ALA A 43 -0.81 13.39 -8.39
C ALA A 43 -2.31 13.35 -8.03
N LYS A 44 -2.64 13.50 -6.74
CA LYS A 44 -4.04 13.58 -6.27
C LYS A 44 -4.79 14.78 -6.87
N MET A 45 -4.12 15.92 -7.03
CA MET A 45 -4.72 17.09 -7.68
C MET A 45 -4.94 16.87 -9.18
N GLY A 46 -3.95 16.33 -9.90
CA GLY A 46 -4.06 16.07 -11.34
C GLY A 46 -5.19 15.08 -11.66
N VAL A 47 -5.27 13.98 -10.91
CA VAL A 47 -6.38 13.01 -11.03
C VAL A 47 -7.71 13.66 -10.69
N ALA A 48 -7.80 14.42 -9.58
CA ALA A 48 -9.05 15.05 -9.19
C ALA A 48 -9.54 16.06 -10.26
N ASN A 49 -8.65 16.88 -10.79
CA ASN A 49 -8.97 17.83 -11.86
C ASN A 49 -9.44 17.10 -13.12
N ALA A 50 -8.74 16.04 -13.54
CA ALA A 50 -9.13 15.25 -14.70
C ALA A 50 -10.52 14.62 -14.54
N MET A 51 -10.83 14.08 -13.36
CA MET A 51 -12.13 13.48 -13.04
C MET A 51 -13.27 14.50 -12.92
N LEU A 52 -12.98 15.73 -12.48
CA LEU A 52 -13.98 16.79 -12.40
C LEU A 52 -14.23 17.45 -13.75
N ALA A 53 -13.23 17.47 -14.64
CA ALA A 53 -13.32 18.04 -15.97
C ALA A 53 -13.92 17.09 -17.02
N ASN A 54 -13.76 15.77 -16.86
CA ASN A 54 -14.17 14.77 -17.84
C ASN A 54 -15.10 13.69 -17.24
N PRO A 55 -16.03 13.13 -18.02
CA PRO A 55 -16.88 12.04 -17.56
C PRO A 55 -16.12 10.72 -17.36
N THR A 56 -14.99 10.56 -18.04
CA THR A 56 -14.15 9.35 -17.97
C THR A 56 -12.93 9.63 -17.09
N PRO A 57 -12.70 8.86 -16.01
CA PRO A 57 -11.50 9.00 -15.18
C PRO A 57 -10.22 8.75 -15.98
N PRO A 58 -9.10 9.40 -15.63
CA PRO A 58 -7.83 9.18 -16.30
C PRO A 58 -7.35 7.73 -16.09
N SER A 59 -6.72 7.16 -17.10
CA SER A 59 -6.15 5.81 -17.08
C SER A 59 -4.62 5.79 -17.14
N SER A 60 -3.97 6.96 -17.06
CA SER A 60 -2.51 7.13 -17.13
C SER A 60 -2.06 8.47 -16.54
N ASN A 61 -0.77 8.60 -16.22
CA ASN A 61 -0.17 9.86 -15.76
C ASN A 61 -0.40 10.99 -16.76
N ALA A 62 -0.25 10.70 -18.06
CA ALA A 62 -0.41 11.70 -19.12
C ALA A 62 -1.85 12.26 -19.16
N GLN A 63 -2.86 11.40 -19.02
CA GLN A 63 -4.27 11.83 -18.95
C GLN A 63 -4.61 12.60 -17.67
N ALA A 64 -3.85 12.40 -16.60
CA ALA A 64 -3.94 13.19 -15.37
C ALA A 64 -3.05 14.45 -15.40
N HIS A 65 -2.40 14.75 -16.54
CA HIS A 65 -1.44 15.85 -16.71
C HIS A 65 -0.27 15.81 -15.70
N LEU A 66 0.21 14.60 -15.41
CA LEU A 66 1.34 14.36 -14.53
C LEU A 66 2.59 14.00 -15.32
N ALA A 67 3.75 14.21 -14.69
CA ALA A 67 5.02 13.74 -15.21
C ALA A 67 5.05 12.20 -15.34
N PRO A 68 5.96 11.65 -16.16
CA PRO A 68 6.25 10.22 -16.19
C PRO A 68 6.55 9.64 -14.80
N ALA A 69 6.16 8.39 -14.56
CA ALA A 69 6.18 7.77 -13.23
C ALA A 69 7.55 7.80 -12.55
N ASN A 70 8.64 7.61 -13.32
CA ASN A 70 10.02 7.64 -12.83
C ASN A 70 10.50 9.05 -12.42
N GLN A 71 9.84 10.11 -12.86
CA GLN A 71 10.14 11.49 -12.45
C GLN A 71 9.40 11.89 -11.16
N LEU A 72 8.43 11.08 -10.75
CA LEU A 72 7.60 11.31 -9.57
C LEU A 72 8.15 10.63 -8.29
N GLY A 73 9.31 9.99 -8.35
CA GLY A 73 9.93 9.33 -7.19
C GLY A 73 10.62 10.26 -6.18
N SER A 74 10.88 9.76 -4.98
CA SER A 74 11.64 10.37 -3.88
C SER A 74 12.50 9.30 -3.21
N GLN A 75 13.05 9.60 -2.02
CA GLN A 75 13.76 8.62 -1.22
C GLN A 75 12.85 7.46 -0.77
N GLU A 76 11.57 7.73 -0.50
CA GLU A 76 10.58 6.80 0.05
C GLU A 76 9.66 6.21 -1.04
N VAL A 77 9.55 6.91 -2.17
CA VAL A 77 8.68 6.54 -3.30
C VAL A 77 9.53 6.23 -4.53
N SER A 78 9.48 5.01 -5.04
CA SER A 78 10.16 4.66 -6.29
C SER A 78 9.44 5.22 -7.52
N ALA A 79 8.10 5.16 -7.52
CA ALA A 79 7.28 5.65 -8.64
C ALA A 79 5.84 5.97 -8.20
N ILE A 80 5.19 6.85 -8.97
CA ILE A 80 3.76 7.13 -8.86
C ILE A 80 3.11 6.90 -10.23
N LEU A 81 2.12 6.02 -10.29
CA LEU A 81 1.45 5.60 -11.51
C LEU A 81 -0.07 5.67 -11.38
N VAL A 82 -0.71 6.42 -12.28
CA VAL A 82 -2.16 6.45 -12.44
C VAL A 82 -2.56 5.29 -13.36
N SER A 83 -3.45 4.43 -12.88
CA SER A 83 -4.05 3.34 -13.64
C SER A 83 -5.52 3.61 -13.94
N GLN A 84 -6.19 2.65 -14.58
CA GLN A 84 -7.61 2.73 -14.92
C GLN A 84 -8.47 3.17 -13.74
N GLY A 85 -9.47 4.03 -14.00
CA GLY A 85 -10.35 4.56 -12.97
C GLY A 85 -9.74 5.70 -12.13
N GLY A 86 -8.56 6.21 -12.51
CA GLY A 86 -7.86 7.25 -11.77
C GLY A 86 -7.13 6.75 -10.51
N VAL A 87 -7.03 5.42 -10.32
CA VAL A 87 -6.34 4.86 -9.16
C VAL A 87 -4.87 5.23 -9.20
N ILE A 88 -4.37 5.79 -8.09
CA ILE A 88 -2.97 6.18 -7.95
C ILE A 88 -2.24 5.06 -7.22
N ASN A 89 -1.30 4.41 -7.90
CA ASN A 89 -0.40 3.41 -7.33
C ASN A 89 0.91 4.10 -6.95
N VAL A 90 1.24 4.07 -5.66
CA VAL A 90 2.50 4.57 -5.11
C VAL A 90 3.36 3.35 -4.81
N TYR A 91 4.49 3.25 -5.49
CA TYR A 91 5.47 2.20 -5.26
C TYR A 91 6.51 2.72 -4.28
N LEU A 92 6.72 2.00 -3.19
CA LEU A 92 7.61 2.40 -2.11
C LEU A 92 9.03 1.87 -2.35
N THR A 93 10.03 2.59 -1.87
CA THR A 93 11.41 2.11 -1.81
C THR A 93 11.65 1.31 -0.53
N PRO A 94 12.76 0.57 -0.40
CA PRO A 94 13.13 -0.08 0.86
C PRO A 94 13.33 0.88 2.05
N ALA A 95 13.39 2.20 1.85
CA ALA A 95 13.52 3.18 2.94
C ALA A 95 12.36 3.10 3.95
N VAL A 96 11.17 2.70 3.51
CA VAL A 96 10.00 2.52 4.38
C VAL A 96 10.06 1.24 5.22
N GLY A 97 11.12 0.44 5.10
CA GLY A 97 11.28 -0.85 5.79
C GLY A 97 10.64 -2.04 5.07
N ILE A 98 10.04 -1.83 3.89
CA ILE A 98 9.40 -2.90 3.10
C ILE A 98 9.92 -2.88 1.66
N GLY A 99 10.32 -4.04 1.14
CA GLY A 99 10.66 -4.22 -0.26
C GLY A 99 9.40 -4.30 -1.14
N ASN A 100 9.36 -3.53 -2.22
CA ASN A 100 8.26 -3.51 -3.21
C ASN A 100 6.88 -3.17 -2.61
N GLY A 101 6.82 -2.39 -1.54
CA GLY A 101 5.56 -1.96 -0.94
C GLY A 101 4.70 -1.15 -1.93
N ILE A 102 3.39 -1.36 -1.92
CA ILE A 102 2.45 -0.66 -2.79
C ILE A 102 1.36 0.00 -1.94
N ILE A 103 1.05 1.25 -2.27
CA ILE A 103 -0.15 1.95 -1.77
C ILE A 103 -1.03 2.30 -2.96
N GLN A 104 -2.33 2.05 -2.83
CA GLN A 104 -3.34 2.40 -3.82
C GLN A 104 -4.26 3.46 -3.25
N LEU A 105 -4.33 4.62 -3.91
CA LEU A 105 -5.32 5.63 -3.61
C LEU A 105 -6.43 5.55 -4.64
N VAL A 106 -7.62 5.15 -4.20
CA VAL A 106 -8.80 5.00 -5.05
C VAL A 106 -9.64 6.28 -4.95
N PRO A 107 -9.76 7.07 -6.04
CA PRO A 107 -10.57 8.27 -6.02
C PRO A 107 -12.07 7.97 -6.15
N GLN A 108 -12.89 8.77 -5.49
CA GLN A 108 -14.34 8.78 -5.63
C GLN A 108 -14.83 10.21 -5.73
N ILE A 109 -15.65 10.50 -6.76
CA ILE A 109 -16.36 11.79 -6.83
C ILE A 109 -17.42 11.81 -5.74
N VAL A 110 -17.37 12.85 -4.91
CA VAL A 110 -18.33 13.10 -3.84
C VAL A 110 -18.97 14.47 -4.07
N THR A 111 -20.23 14.60 -3.68
CA THR A 111 -20.95 15.87 -3.70
C THR A 111 -21.20 16.30 -2.28
N ASP A 112 -20.83 17.54 -1.93
CA ASP A 112 -21.08 18.06 -0.59
C ASP A 112 -22.55 18.50 -0.41
N LYS A 113 -22.88 18.96 0.81
CA LYS A 113 -24.22 19.44 1.17
C LYS A 113 -24.67 20.66 0.35
N GLN A 114 -23.73 21.36 -0.30
CA GLN A 114 -23.97 22.56 -1.11
C GLN A 114 -24.05 22.22 -2.61
N GLY A 115 -23.96 20.94 -2.99
CA GLY A 115 -24.00 20.49 -4.38
C GLY A 115 -22.66 20.59 -5.11
N LYS A 116 -21.57 20.97 -4.42
CA LYS A 116 -20.25 21.08 -5.04
C LYS A 116 -19.60 19.70 -5.12
N LYS A 117 -19.09 19.37 -6.31
CA LYS A 117 -18.34 18.14 -6.55
C LYS A 117 -16.90 18.29 -6.05
N GLY A 118 -16.39 17.23 -5.44
CA GLY A 118 -15.00 17.06 -5.05
C GLY A 118 -14.57 15.61 -5.24
N VAL A 119 -13.31 15.31 -4.91
CA VAL A 119 -12.77 13.94 -4.97
C VAL A 119 -12.25 13.55 -3.60
N LYS A 120 -12.75 12.43 -3.08
CA LYS A 120 -12.23 11.78 -1.87
C LYS A 120 -11.35 10.60 -2.30
N TYR A 121 -10.29 10.35 -1.54
CA TYR A 121 -9.41 9.21 -1.77
C TYR A 121 -9.55 8.21 -0.63
N THR A 122 -9.68 6.93 -0.97
CA THR A 122 -9.53 5.83 -0.01
C THR A 122 -8.17 5.19 -0.20
N CYS A 123 -7.45 4.95 0.89
CA CYS A 123 -6.11 4.38 0.86
C CYS A 123 -6.14 2.88 1.15
N TYR A 124 -5.52 2.10 0.28
CA TYR A 124 -5.34 0.67 0.44
C TYR A 124 -3.88 0.26 0.26
N SER A 125 -3.49 -0.86 0.84
CA SER A 125 -2.28 -1.56 0.46
C SER A 125 -2.58 -3.01 0.09
N PRO A 126 -2.12 -3.51 -1.07
CA PRO A 126 -2.30 -4.90 -1.45
C PRO A 126 -1.30 -5.87 -0.84
N ASN A 127 -0.18 -5.37 -0.31
CA ASN A 127 0.95 -6.22 0.08
C ASN A 127 1.64 -5.79 1.38
N ILE A 128 1.02 -4.90 2.15
CA ILE A 128 1.50 -4.47 3.46
C ILE A 128 0.41 -4.79 4.50
N PRO A 129 0.43 -5.99 5.11
CA PRO A 129 -0.63 -6.47 6.02
C PRO A 129 -0.90 -5.54 7.22
N ASP A 130 0.15 -4.94 7.75
CA ASP A 130 0.16 -4.08 8.93
C ASP A 130 0.22 -2.59 8.57
N ILE A 131 -0.19 -2.20 7.36
CA ILE A 131 -0.09 -0.81 6.87
C ILE A 131 -0.74 0.20 7.83
N ALA A 132 -1.86 -0.17 8.47
CA ALA A 132 -2.58 0.69 9.40
C ALA A 132 -1.76 1.08 10.65
N THR A 133 -0.69 0.33 10.97
CA THR A 133 0.22 0.67 12.08
C THR A 133 1.12 1.86 11.74
N ALA A 134 1.46 2.04 10.46
CA ALA A 134 2.32 3.10 9.96
C ALA A 134 1.52 4.26 9.31
N ALA A 135 0.35 3.96 8.74
CA ALA A 135 -0.55 4.89 8.08
C ALA A 135 -2.01 4.52 8.44
N PRO A 136 -2.55 5.03 9.56
CA PRO A 136 -3.87 4.65 10.09
C PRO A 136 -5.04 4.89 9.14
N GLU A 137 -4.88 5.78 8.17
CA GLU A 137 -5.85 6.07 7.11
C GLU A 137 -5.89 5.01 6.00
N CYS A 138 -4.92 4.10 5.97
CA CYS A 138 -4.77 3.05 4.97
C CYS A 138 -5.22 1.69 5.51
N THR A 139 -5.85 0.88 4.65
CA THR A 139 -6.30 -0.47 5.01
C THR A 139 -5.64 -1.52 4.13
N TYR A 140 -5.27 -2.67 4.71
CA TYR A 140 -4.75 -3.78 3.93
C TYR A 140 -5.87 -4.53 3.20
N HIS A 141 -5.82 -4.55 1.87
CA HIS A 141 -6.74 -5.28 1.00
C HIS A 141 -5.93 -6.15 0.04
N PRO A 142 -5.74 -7.45 0.31
CA PRO A 142 -4.96 -8.32 -0.58
C PRO A 142 -5.58 -8.34 -1.97
N VAL A 143 -4.73 -8.40 -3.00
CA VAL A 143 -5.21 -8.68 -4.36
C VAL A 143 -5.77 -10.11 -4.35
N SER A 144 -7.08 -10.26 -4.52
CA SER A 144 -7.67 -11.57 -4.78
C SER A 144 -7.03 -12.11 -6.06
N GLN A 145 -6.31 -13.23 -5.95
CA GLN A 145 -5.79 -13.95 -7.12
C GLN A 145 -6.92 -14.60 -7.91
#